data_AF-A0A1F3D0P5-F1
#
_entry.id   AF-A0A1F3D0P5-F1
#
_cell.length_a   1.000
_cell.length_b   1.000
_cell.length_c   1.000
_cell.angle_alpha   90.00
_cell.angle_beta   90.00
_cell.angle_gamma   90.00
#
_symmetry.space_group_name_H-M   'P 1'
#
loop_
_entity.id
_entity.type
_entity.pdbx_description
1 polymer ?
#
loop_
_entity_poly.entity_id
_entity_poly.type
_entity_poly.pdbx_seq_one_letter_code
_entity_poly.pdbx_strand_id
1 'polypeptide(L)' 'MTTIELKDILIHKIAAINDKSFLAAVNTIIDTKSEKLIYKTTPEQRERIKKGQEQFLRGETISNDQVEAEIDKWLKGK' A
#
# COMPACT_ATOMS: atom_id res chain seq x y z
N MET A 1 6.99 9.36 -29.31
CA MET A 1 6.23 8.70 -28.23
C MET A 1 7.20 8.19 -27.18
N THR A 2 7.29 8.89 -26.06
CA THR A 2 8.07 8.49 -24.90
C THR A 2 7.26 7.52 -24.03
N THR A 3 7.92 6.84 -23.10
CA THR A 3 7.25 5.99 -22.11
C THR A 3 6.23 6.78 -21.27
N ILE A 4 6.48 8.06 -21.03
CA ILE A 4 5.60 8.95 -20.27
C ILE A 4 4.33 9.22 -21.10
N GLU A 5 4.50 9.64 -22.36
CA GLU A 5 3.37 9.90 -23.28
C GLU A 5 2.49 8.66 -23.47
N LEU A 6 3.09 7.47 -23.52
CA LEU A 6 2.35 6.21 -23.61
C LEU A 6 1.52 5.91 -22.36
N LYS A 7 2.04 6.19 -21.17
CA LYS A 7 1.29 5.99 -19.91
C LYS A 7 0.08 6.91 -19.84
N ASP A 8 0.25 8.18 -20.18
CA ASP A 8 -0.85 9.15 -20.15
C ASP A 8 -1.97 8.76 -21.12
N ILE A 9 -1.61 8.34 -22.34
CA ILE A 9 -2.59 7.86 -23.33
C ILE A 9 -3.35 6.63 -22.82
N LEU A 10 -2.67 5.70 -22.15
CA LEU A 10 -3.32 4.51 -21.60
C LEU A 10 -4.28 4.87 -20.45
N ILE A 11 -3.90 5.78 -19.55
CA ILE A 11 -4.77 6.25 -18.47
C ILE A 11 -6.06 6.86 -19.03
N HIS A 12 -5.94 7.75 -20.03
CA HIS A 12 -7.11 8.37 -20.66
C HIS A 12 -8.02 7.36 -21.37
N LYS A 13 -7.43 6.36 -22.05
CA LYS A 13 -8.20 5.30 -22.71
C LYS A 13 -8.94 4.43 -21.70
N ILE A 14 -8.30 4.08 -20.57
CA ILE A 14 -8.92 3.27 -19.52
C ILE A 14 -10.06 4.04 -18.85
N ALA A 15 -9.87 5.33 -18.57
CA ALA A 15 -10.89 6.18 -17.94
C ALA A 15 -12.18 6.32 -18.76
N ALA A 16 -12.11 6.15 -20.09
CA ALA A 16 -13.27 6.23 -20.97
C ALA A 16 -14.07 4.92 -21.07
N ILE A 17 -13.58 3.80 -20.51
CA ILE A 17 -14.24 2.50 -20.57
C ILE A 17 -15.30 2.40 -19.47
N ASN A 18 -16.55 2.12 -19.86
CA ASN A 18 -17.66 1.84 -18.92
C ASN A 18 -17.97 0.35 -18.76
N ASP A 19 -17.42 -0.51 -19.63
CA ASP A 19 -17.64 -1.96 -19.59
C ASP A 19 -16.76 -2.60 -18.50
N LYS A 20 -17.42 -3.06 -17.43
CA LYS A 20 -16.77 -3.74 -16.30
C LYS A 20 -16.04 -5.02 -16.70
N SER A 21 -16.61 -5.82 -17.60
CA SER A 21 -16.00 -7.07 -18.05
C SER A 21 -14.72 -6.79 -18.84
N PHE A 22 -14.73 -5.74 -19.65
CA PHE A 22 -13.56 -5.29 -20.39
C PHE A 22 -12.48 -4.73 -19.44
N LEU A 23 -12.85 -3.90 -18.46
CA LEU A 23 -11.92 -3.43 -17.43
C LEU A 23 -11.28 -4.58 -16.65
N ALA A 24 -12.05 -5.63 -16.31
CA ALA A 24 -11.53 -6.80 -15.61
C ALA A 24 -10.50 -7.58 -16.45
N ALA A 25 -10.76 -7.73 -17.75
CA ALA A 25 -9.82 -8.36 -18.68
C ALA A 25 -8.52 -7.55 -18.79
N VAL A 26 -8.61 -6.23 -18.94
CA VAL A 26 -7.44 -5.32 -18.95
C VAL A 26 -6.65 -5.44 -17.65
N ASN A 27 -7.33 -5.43 -16.49
CA ASN A 27 -6.69 -5.58 -15.19
C ASN A 27 -5.93 -6.91 -15.08
N THR A 28 -6.51 -8.01 -15.56
CA THR A 28 -5.87 -9.33 -15.55
C THR A 28 -4.59 -9.37 -16.38
N ILE A 29 -4.58 -8.69 -17.53
CA ILE A 29 -3.37 -8.58 -18.38
C ILE A 29 -2.29 -7.74 -17.68
N ILE A 30 -2.68 -6.68 -16.98
CA ILE A 30 -1.74 -5.86 -16.20
C ILE A 30 -1.17 -6.68 -15.04
N ASP A 31 -2.01 -7.36 -14.27
CA ASP A 31 -1.63 -8.17 -13.11
C ASP A 31 -0.69 -9.33 -13.47
N THR A 32 -0.87 -9.93 -14.65
CA THR A 32 0.01 -11.01 -15.14
C THR A 32 1.37 -10.50 -15.63
N LYS A 33 1.46 -9.22 -16.01
CA LYS A 33 2.72 -8.59 -16.46
C LYS A 33 3.42 -7.79 -15.36
N SER A 34 2.71 -7.35 -14.34
CA SER A 34 3.34 -6.92 -13.11
C SER A 34 3.95 -8.15 -12.47
N GLU A 35 5.28 -8.27 -12.51
CA GLU A 35 5.96 -9.12 -11.55
C GLU A 35 5.33 -8.83 -10.20
N LYS A 36 4.83 -9.87 -9.51
CA LYS A 36 4.48 -9.75 -8.10
C LYS A 36 5.76 -9.26 -7.43
N LEU A 37 5.90 -7.95 -7.28
CA LEU A 37 7.00 -7.31 -6.60
C LEU A 37 6.81 -7.73 -5.15
N ILE A 38 7.32 -8.92 -4.82
CA ILE A 38 7.43 -9.39 -3.45
C ILE A 38 8.24 -8.30 -2.77
N TYR A 39 7.56 -7.51 -1.94
CA TYR A 39 8.17 -6.38 -1.30
C TYR A 39 9.32 -6.89 -0.43
N LYS A 40 10.56 -6.63 -0.88
CA LYS A 40 11.76 -7.02 -0.14
C LYS A 40 11.98 -5.98 0.93
N THR A 41 11.72 -6.36 2.18
CA THR A 41 12.02 -5.51 3.33
C THR A 41 13.52 -5.20 3.41
N THR A 42 13.87 -4.00 3.86
CA THR A 42 15.26 -3.66 4.21
C THR A 42 15.66 -4.35 5.52
N PRO A 43 16.97 -4.47 5.83
CA PRO A 43 17.41 -4.96 7.14
C PRO A 43 16.78 -4.20 8.31
N GLU A 44 16.70 -2.87 8.21
CA GLU A 44 16.08 -2.01 9.22
C GLU A 44 14.58 -2.28 9.39
N GLN A 45 13.85 -2.51 8.29
CA GLN A 45 12.44 -2.86 8.34
C GLN A 45 12.22 -4.22 9.00
N ARG A 46 13.08 -5.21 8.70
CA ARG A 46 13.02 -6.51 9.38
C ARG A 46 13.25 -6.39 10.88
N GLU A 47 14.20 -5.56 11.28
CA GLU A 47 14.47 -5.33 12.71
C GLU A 47 13.29 -4.66 13.40
N ARG A 48 12.65 -3.66 12.76
CA ARG A 48 11.43 -3.05 13.31
C ARG A 48 10.28 -4.03 13.45
N ILE A 49 10.08 -4.90 12.45
CA ILE A 49 9.05 -5.94 12.49
C ILE A 49 9.34 -6.93 13.64
N LYS A 50 10.59 -7.40 13.76
CA LYS A 50 11.02 -8.31 14.82
C LYS A 50 10.77 -7.68 16.20
N LYS A 51 11.18 -6.42 16.39
CA LYS A 51 10.93 -5.67 17.62
C LYS A 51 9.44 -5.63 17.96
N GLY A 52 8.58 -5.28 17.00
CA GLY A 52 7.13 -5.24 17.23
C GLY A 52 6.55 -6.60 17.63
N GLN A 53 7.02 -7.68 17.02
CA GLN A 53 6.62 -9.04 17.39
C GLN A 53 7.04 -9.39 18.82
N GLU A 54 8.27 -9.05 19.21
CA GLU A 54 8.76 -9.29 20.57
C GLU A 54 8.00 -8.44 21.61
N GLN A 55 7.69 -7.18 21.30
CA GLN A 55 6.88 -6.31 22.17
C GLN A 55 5.48 -6.89 22.39
N PHE A 56 4.84 -7.37 21.31
CA PHE A 56 3.55 -8.04 21.40
C PHE A 56 3.60 -9.27 22.31
N LEU A 57 4.63 -10.11 22.17
CA LEU A 57 4.82 -11.31 23.00
C LEU A 57 5.06 -10.98 24.47
N ARG A 58 5.69 -9.83 24.78
CA ARG A 58 5.89 -9.34 26.14
C ARG A 58 4.68 -8.61 26.73
N GLY A 59 3.59 -8.47 25.97
CA GLY A 59 2.42 -7.70 26.39
C GLY A 59 2.66 -6.18 26.42
N GLU A 60 3.71 -5.69 25.76
CA GLU A 60 4.00 -4.26 25.57
C GLU A 60 3.10 -3.69 24.46
N THR A 61 1.79 -3.90 24.60
CA THR A 61 0.78 -3.42 23.67
C THR A 61 -0.01 -2.28 24.31
N ILE A 62 -0.60 -1.45 23.46
CA ILE A 62 -1.52 -0.40 23.86
C ILE A 62 -2.88 -0.71 23.26
N SER A 63 -3.95 -0.39 23.99
CA SER A 63 -5.31 -0.55 23.49
C SER A 63 -5.61 0.45 22.38
N ASN A 64 -6.60 0.13 21.55
CA ASN A 64 -7.04 1.03 20.49
C ASN A 64 -7.40 2.43 21.02
N ASP A 65 -8.12 2.49 22.14
CA ASP A 65 -8.52 3.77 22.75
C ASP A 65 -7.32 4.61 23.20
N GLN A 66 -6.24 3.96 23.68
CA GLN A 66 -4.99 4.65 24.00
C GLN A 66 -4.26 5.14 22.76
N VAL A 67 -4.26 4.37 21.67
CA VAL A 67 -3.70 4.80 20.38
C VAL A 67 -4.42 6.05 19.86
N GLU A 68 -5.76 6.01 19.84
CA GLU A 68 -6.58 7.14 19.40
C GLU A 68 -6.34 8.39 20.24
N ALA A 69 -6.24 8.24 21.58
CA ALA A 69 -5.93 9.36 22.46
C ALA A 69 -4.55 9.98 22.18
N GLU A 70 -3.54 9.18 21.84
CA GLU A 70 -2.20 9.69 21.48
C GLU A 70 -2.19 10.36 20.11
N ILE A 71 -2.93 9.81 19.12
CA ILE A 71 -3.12 10.44 17.81
C ILE A 71 -3.79 11.81 17.96
N ASP A 72 -4.85 11.87 18.78
CA ASP A 72 -5.57 13.12 19.09
C ASP A 72 -4.66 14.18 19.72
N LYS A 73 -3.77 13.77 20.64
CA LYS A 73 -2.78 14.68 21.25
C LYS A 73 -1.80 15.20 20.20
N TRP A 74 -1.25 14.30 19.38
CA TRP A 74 -0.30 14.66 18.33
C TRP A 74 -0.90 15.65 17.32
N LEU A 75 -2.14 15.41 16.87
CA LEU A 75 -2.84 16.30 15.94
C LEU A 75 -3.18 17.67 16.55
N LYS A 76 -3.40 17.73 17.87
CA LYS A 76 -3.66 18.98 18.61
C LYS A 76 -2.39 19.79 18.92
N GLY A 77 -1.20 19.28 18.53
CA GLY A 77 0.06 20.00 18.63
C GLY A 77 0.54 20.26 20.06
N LYS A 78 0.25 19.35 21.00
CA LYS A 78 0.79 19.37 22.37
C LYS A 78 1.48 18.06 22.72
#